data_AF-A0AB39XL53-F1
#
_entry.id   AF-A0AB39XL53-F1
#
_cell.length_a   1.000
_cell.length_b   1.000
_cell.length_c   1.000
_cell.angle_alpha   90.00
_cell.angle_beta   90.00
_cell.angle_gamma   90.00
#
_symmetry.space_group_name_H-M   'P 1'
#
loop_
_entity.id
_entity.type
_entity.pdbx_description
1 polymer ?
#
loop_
_entity_poly.entity_id
_entity_poly.type
_entity_poly.pdbx_seq_one_letter_code
_entity_poly.pdbx_strand_id
1 'polypeptide(L)'
;MDTLLAQILEAHGGLDRWRQHSKVEATIVTGGGLFPLKGLIQDRNPRRMTVWLHEERSSITPFGAPDQRTMFTPDRIAIEKLDGTLVGERTVNRQSHAIGA
;
A
#
# COMPACT_ATOMS: atom_id res chain seq x y z
N MET A 1 8.47 -16.61 26.66
CA MET A 1 7.67 -15.54 26.04
C MET A 1 7.02 -14.77 27.18
N ASP A 2 7.14 -13.44 27.18
CA ASP A 2 6.54 -12.60 28.22
C ASP A 2 5.00 -12.74 28.20
N THR A 3 4.38 -12.88 29.38
CA THR A 3 2.93 -13.05 29.56
C THR A 3 2.14 -11.89 28.95
N LEU A 4 2.63 -10.66 29.08
CA LEU A 4 1.98 -9.49 28.49
C LEU A 4 2.00 -9.55 26.95
N LEU A 5 3.14 -9.92 26.36
CA LEU A 5 3.26 -10.06 24.91
C LEU A 5 2.30 -11.12 24.36
N ALA A 6 2.20 -12.27 25.03
CA ALA A 6 1.29 -13.33 24.61
C ALA A 6 -0.18 -12.86 24.62
N GLN A 7 -0.60 -12.15 25.67
CA GLN A 7 -1.96 -11.61 25.77
C GLN A 7 -2.26 -10.58 24.68
N ILE A 8 -1.30 -9.70 24.35
CA ILE A 8 -1.48 -8.71 23.28
C ILE A 8 -1.65 -9.41 21.92
N LEU A 9 -0.82 -10.40 21.62
CA LEU A 9 -0.90 -11.14 20.36
C LEU A 9 -2.25 -11.86 20.22
N GLU A 10 -2.72 -12.53 21.28
CA GLU A 10 -4.01 -13.22 21.27
C GLU A 10 -5.19 -12.24 21.14
N ALA A 11 -5.15 -11.07 21.80
CA ALA A 11 -6.17 -10.04 21.66
C ALA A 11 -6.30 -9.51 20.21
N HIS A 12 -5.23 -9.62 19.41
CA HIS A 12 -5.21 -9.23 17.98
C HIS A 12 -5.43 -10.42 17.03
N GLY A 13 -5.88 -11.56 17.53
CA GLY A 13 -6.26 -12.73 16.73
C GLY A 13 -5.22 -13.84 16.65
N GLY A 14 -4.11 -13.72 17.39
CA GLY A 14 -3.11 -14.76 17.54
C GLY A 14 -2.16 -14.90 16.36
N LEU A 15 -0.98 -15.46 16.64
CA LEU A 15 0.09 -15.56 15.63
C LEU A 15 -0.21 -16.63 14.56
N ASP A 16 -0.97 -17.66 14.90
CA ASP A 16 -1.33 -18.72 13.96
C ASP A 16 -2.26 -18.21 12.86
N ARG A 17 -3.25 -17.38 13.21
CA ARG A 17 -4.12 -16.73 12.22
C ARG A 17 -3.33 -15.76 11.34
N TRP A 18 -2.43 -14.99 11.94
CA TRP A 18 -1.55 -14.09 11.19
C TRP A 18 -0.74 -14.84 10.12
N ARG A 19 -0.13 -15.97 10.48
CA ARG A 19 0.70 -16.79 9.58
C ARG A 19 -0.10 -17.48 8.46
N GLN A 20 -1.40 -17.64 8.62
CA GLN A 20 -2.26 -18.27 7.61
C GLN A 20 -2.61 -17.33 6.45
N HIS A 21 -2.39 -16.02 6.58
CA HIS A 21 -2.79 -15.03 5.59
C HIS A 21 -1.56 -14.37 4.94
N SER A 22 -1.51 -14.37 3.61
CA SER A 22 -0.40 -13.77 2.86
C SER A 22 -0.71 -12.36 2.34
N LYS A 23 -1.99 -12.00 2.17
CA LYS A 23 -2.43 -10.71 1.63
C LYS A 23 -3.72 -10.21 2.24
N VAL A 24 -3.90 -8.89 2.20
CA VAL A 24 -5.18 -8.20 2.42
C VAL A 24 -5.51 -7.39 1.19
N GLU A 25 -6.77 -7.45 0.77
CA GLU A 25 -7.32 -6.62 -0.30
C GLU A 25 -8.49 -5.80 0.22
N ALA A 26 -8.52 -4.52 -0.12
CA ALA A 26 -9.61 -3.62 0.22
C ALA A 26 -9.96 -2.75 -0.99
N THR A 27 -11.25 -2.44 -1.14
CA THR A 27 -11.69 -1.42 -2.09
C THR A 27 -11.82 -0.09 -1.36
N ILE A 28 -11.09 0.91 -1.81
CA ILE A 28 -11.05 2.25 -1.22
C ILE A 28 -11.66 3.27 -2.17
N VAL A 29 -12.34 4.27 -1.60
CA VAL A 29 -12.74 5.49 -2.30
C VAL A 29 -12.17 6.65 -1.51
N THR A 30 -11.23 7.38 -2.10
CA THR A 30 -10.54 8.49 -1.45
C THR A 30 -11.44 9.73 -1.44
N GLY A 31 -11.46 10.44 -0.31
CA GLY A 31 -12.21 11.69 -0.15
C GLY A 31 -11.63 12.56 0.96
N GLY A 32 -12.44 13.51 1.45
CA GLY A 32 -12.01 14.47 2.47
C GLY A 32 -11.29 15.70 1.90
N GLY A 33 -10.94 16.64 2.78
CA GLY A 33 -10.40 17.95 2.39
C GLY A 33 -8.89 18.00 2.11
N LEU A 34 -8.13 16.96 2.47
CA LEU A 34 -6.66 16.99 2.41
C LEU A 34 -6.12 17.23 1.00
N PHE A 35 -6.62 16.50 0.00
CA PHE A 35 -6.12 16.61 -1.37
C PHE A 35 -6.50 17.94 -2.05
N PRO A 36 -7.76 18.42 -1.94
CA PRO A 36 -8.10 19.77 -2.37
C PRO A 36 -7.20 20.86 -1.77
N LEU A 37 -6.86 20.76 -0.47
CA LEU A 37 -5.93 21.69 0.18
C LEU A 37 -4.52 21.66 -0.40
N LYS A 38 -4.11 20.53 -0.97
CA LYS A 38 -2.84 20.38 -1.72
C LYS A 38 -2.95 20.76 -3.20
N GLY A 39 -4.10 21.30 -3.64
CA GLY A 39 -4.34 21.61 -5.05
C GLY A 39 -4.53 20.37 -5.93
N LEU A 40 -4.74 19.20 -5.34
CA LEU A 40 -4.92 17.94 -6.04
C LEU A 40 -6.40 17.58 -6.12
N ILE A 41 -6.87 17.27 -7.33
CA ILE A 41 -8.21 16.71 -7.55
C ILE A 41 -8.10 15.20 -7.39
N GLN A 42 -8.85 14.64 -6.43
CA GLN A 42 -9.05 13.20 -6.33
C GLN A 42 -10.37 12.84 -6.98
N ASP A 43 -10.32 11.91 -7.93
CA ASP A 43 -11.53 11.24 -8.39
C ASP A 43 -12.11 10.35 -7.28
N ARG A 44 -13.40 10.06 -7.39
CA ARG A 44 -14.12 9.17 -6.47
C ARG A 44 -14.17 7.73 -6.99
N ASN A 45 -13.30 7.38 -7.94
CA ASN A 45 -13.34 6.04 -8.51
C ASN A 45 -12.84 5.02 -7.47
N PRO A 46 -13.54 3.90 -7.27
CA PRO A 46 -13.08 2.84 -6.39
C PRO A 46 -11.74 2.28 -6.88
N ARG A 47 -10.83 2.05 -5.93
CA ARG A 47 -9.50 1.46 -6.19
C ARG A 47 -9.31 0.25 -5.30
N ARG A 48 -8.69 -0.80 -5.82
CA ARG A 48 -8.25 -1.94 -5.03
C ARG A 48 -6.87 -1.66 -4.47
N MET A 49 -6.76 -1.63 -3.15
CA MET A 49 -5.51 -1.67 -2.41
C MET A 49 -5.19 -3.13 -2.08
N THR A 50 -3.97 -3.56 -2.38
CA THR A 50 -3.44 -4.88 -2.03
C THR A 50 -2.20 -4.69 -1.16
N VAL A 51 -2.16 -5.37 -0.02
CA VAL A 51 -1.02 -5.39 0.90
C VAL A 51 -0.58 -6.83 1.09
N TRP A 52 0.71 -7.09 0.98
CA TRP A 52 1.30 -8.38 1.29
C TRP A 52 1.74 -8.36 2.75
N LEU A 53 1.24 -9.30 3.55
CA LEU A 53 1.35 -9.21 5.01
C LEU A 53 2.75 -9.55 5.55
N HIS A 54 3.52 -10.33 4.79
CA HIS A 54 4.85 -10.80 5.18
C HIS A 54 5.98 -10.20 4.34
N GLU A 55 5.64 -9.20 3.53
CA GLU A 55 6.54 -8.47 2.67
C GLU A 55 6.23 -6.99 2.84
N GLU A 56 7.23 -6.12 2.89
CA GLU A 56 6.99 -4.68 2.86
C GLU A 56 6.62 -4.28 1.41
N ARG A 57 5.41 -4.65 0.99
CA ARG A 57 4.91 -4.51 -0.38
C ARG A 57 3.44 -4.14 -0.41
N SER A 58 3.11 -3.19 -1.28
CA SER A 58 1.71 -2.81 -1.55
C SER A 58 1.48 -2.31 -2.97
N SER A 59 0.22 -2.33 -3.42
CA SER A 59 -0.19 -1.91 -4.75
C SER A 59 -1.61 -1.34 -4.75
N ILE A 60 -1.83 -0.27 -5.51
CA ILE A 60 -3.15 0.31 -5.77
C ILE A 60 -3.46 0.23 -7.26
N THR A 61 -4.65 -0.24 -7.61
CA THR A 61 -5.15 -0.26 -9.00
C THR A 61 -6.63 0.15 -9.06
N PRO A 62 -7.07 0.98 -10.03
CA PRO A 62 -6.24 1.71 -10.99
C PRO A 62 -5.54 2.93 -10.37
N PHE A 63 -4.46 3.41 -11.00
CA PHE A 63 -3.72 4.60 -10.60
C PHE A 63 -3.25 5.43 -11.81
N GLY A 64 -3.76 6.65 -11.99
CA GLY A 64 -3.43 7.53 -13.12
C GLY A 64 -4.17 7.17 -14.42
N ALA A 65 -4.24 5.88 -14.76
CA ALA A 65 -5.04 5.35 -15.87
C ALA A 65 -5.64 3.97 -15.52
N PRO A 66 -6.69 3.51 -16.25
CA PRO A 66 -7.34 2.22 -15.97
C PRO A 66 -6.41 1.00 -16.04
N ASP A 67 -5.37 1.06 -16.87
CA ASP A 67 -4.39 0.00 -17.10
C ASP A 67 -3.13 0.15 -16.23
N GLN A 68 -3.13 1.02 -15.22
CA GLN A 68 -1.96 1.32 -14.40
C GLN A 68 -2.17 0.99 -12.93
N ARG A 69 -1.11 0.52 -12.28
CA ARG A 69 -1.04 0.25 -10.84
C ARG A 69 0.19 0.88 -10.22
N THR A 70 0.13 1.19 -8.94
CA THR A 70 1.35 1.43 -8.14
C THR A 70 1.98 0.11 -7.72
N MET A 71 3.29 0.09 -7.50
CA MET A 71 4.00 -0.99 -6.84
C MET A 71 5.03 -0.40 -5.89
N PHE A 72 4.82 -0.62 -4.60
CA PHE A 72 5.73 -0.21 -3.54
C PHE A 72 6.48 -1.42 -3.01
N THR A 73 7.80 -1.29 -2.90
CA THR A 73 8.74 -2.11 -2.13
C THR A 73 9.70 -1.17 -1.38
N PRO A 74 10.49 -1.67 -0.41
CA PRO A 74 11.33 -0.80 0.44
C PRO A 74 12.39 -0.03 -0.35
N ASP A 75 12.80 -0.58 -1.48
CA ASP A 75 13.86 -0.10 -2.35
C ASP A 75 13.32 0.55 -3.62
N ARG A 76 12.03 0.38 -3.96
CA ARG A 76 11.48 0.84 -5.23
C ARG A 76 10.00 1.23 -5.12
N ILE A 77 9.67 2.36 -5.72
CA ILE A 77 8.30 2.79 -5.94
C ILE A 77 8.11 2.96 -7.44
N ALA A 78 7.13 2.28 -8.01
CA ALA A 78 6.85 2.32 -9.44
C ALA A 78 5.37 2.51 -9.74
N ILE A 79 5.10 3.08 -10.91
CA ILE A 79 3.82 3.02 -11.60
C ILE A 79 4.05 2.17 -12.84
N GLU A 80 3.30 1.09 -12.94
CA GLU A 80 3.43 0.09 -13.99
C GLU A 80 2.08 -0.12 -14.66
N LYS A 81 2.09 -0.38 -15.95
CA LYS A 81 0.92 -0.92 -16.64
C LYS A 81 0.69 -2.37 -16.28
N LEU A 82 -0.53 -2.86 -16.47
CA LEU A 82 -0.89 -4.26 -16.23
C LEU A 82 -0.17 -5.25 -17.17
N ASP A 83 0.34 -4.78 -18.31
CA ASP A 83 1.19 -5.56 -19.23
C ASP A 83 2.67 -5.59 -18.83
N GLY A 84 3.04 -4.93 -17.73
CA GLY A 84 4.42 -4.82 -17.24
C GLY A 84 5.20 -3.62 -17.76
N THR A 85 4.63 -2.80 -18.66
CA THR A 85 5.28 -1.57 -19.13
C THR A 85 5.47 -0.59 -17.99
N LEU A 86 6.68 -0.07 -17.81
CA LEU A 86 6.97 0.93 -16.79
C LEU A 86 6.47 2.31 -17.23
N VAL A 87 5.69 2.97 -16.37
CA VAL A 87 5.25 4.37 -16.58
C VAL A 87 6.20 5.34 -15.89
N GLY A 88 6.66 4.99 -14.70
CA GLY A 88 7.67 5.75 -13.97
C GLY A 88 8.10 5.01 -12.71
N GLU A 89 9.32 5.25 -12.27
CA GLU A 89 9.84 4.66 -11.03
C GLU A 89 10.75 5.61 -10.28
N ARG A 90 10.95 5.25 -9.02
CA ARG A 90 11.92 5.87 -8.14
C ARG A 90 12.51 4.80 -7.23
N THR A 91 13.83 4.69 -7.23
CA THR A 91 14.56 3.89 -6.24
C THR A 91 14.70 4.70 -4.95
N VAL A 92 14.46 4.06 -3.82
CA VAL A 92 14.59 4.67 -2.49
C VAL A 92 15.85 4.12 -1.84
N ASN A 93 16.82 4.99 -1.56
CA ASN A 93 17.88 4.66 -0.63
C ASN A 93 17.28 4.78 0.79
N ARG A 94 17.49 3.80 1.68
CA ARG A 94 16.94 3.81 3.05
C ARG A 94 17.30 5.06 3.86
N GLN A 95 18.29 5.85 3.43
CA GLN A 95 18.65 7.14 4.04
C GLN A 95 17.91 8.36 3.48
N SER A 96 17.14 8.22 2.40
CA SER A 96 16.34 9.30 1.82
C SER A 96 14.87 9.17 2.23
N HIS A 97 14.46 9.90 3.27
CA HIS A 97 13.05 10.13 3.53
C HIS A 97 12.55 11.17 2.53
N ALA A 98 11.56 10.84 1.69
CA ALA A 98 10.87 11.85 0.91
C ALA A 98 9.39 11.87 1.24
N ILE A 99 9.01 12.93 1.95
CA ILE A 99 7.67 13.48 1.91
C ILE A 99 7.63 14.32 0.63
N GLY A 100 7.13 13.74 -0.47
CA GLY A 100 6.75 14.49 -1.66
C GLY A 100 5.26 14.77 -1.60
N ALA A 101 4.87 16.04 -1.47
CA ALA A 101 3.49 16.50 -1.50
C ALA A 101 2.95 16.56 -2.93
#